data_AF-A0A9Q0QNW7-F1
#
_entry.id   AF-A0A9Q0QNW7-F1
#
_cell.length_a   1.000
_cell.length_b   1.000
_cell.length_c   1.000
_cell.angle_alpha   90.00
_cell.angle_beta   90.00
_cell.angle_gamma   90.00
#
_symmetry.space_group_name_H-M   'P 1'
#
loop_
_entity.id
_entity.type
_entity.pdbx_description
1 polymer ?
#
loop_
_entity_poly.entity_id
_entity_poly.type
_entity_poly.pdbx_seq_one_letter_code
_entity_poly.pdbx_strand_id
1 'polypeptide(L)'
;MAMVWKRILSNSSNTLSMTHFIPSGYSRFFSKSSQYIVKVGIPEFVSGVGRGVETHAAKLETEIGDFQKLLVTRTLKLKKLGIPCKHRKLILKFAHKYRLGLWRPRAEPVKSHS
;
A
#
# COMPACT_ATOMS: atom_id res chain seq x y z
N MET A 1 -35.47 2.10 3.51
CA MET A 1 -34.37 1.22 3.98
C MET A 1 -33.79 1.84 5.24
N ALA A 2 -34.21 1.36 6.42
CA ALA A 2 -33.87 1.97 7.71
C ALA A 2 -32.48 1.49 8.20
N MET A 3 -31.63 2.42 8.65
CA MET A 3 -30.37 2.09 9.30
C MET A 3 -30.61 1.89 10.80
N VAL A 4 -30.48 0.65 11.28
CA VAL A 4 -30.49 0.34 12.71
C VAL A 4 -29.09 0.61 13.27
N TRP A 5 -28.96 1.69 14.03
CA TRP A 5 -27.77 1.94 14.87
C TRP A 5 -28.02 1.31 16.24
N LYS A 6 -27.34 0.19 16.54
CA LYS A 6 -27.40 -0.39 17.89
C LYS A 6 -26.33 0.23 18.79
N ARG A 7 -26.87 0.93 19.79
CA ARG A 7 -26.23 1.64 20.90
C ARG A 7 -25.45 0.69 21.81
N ILE A 8 -24.34 1.22 22.33
CA ILE A 8 -23.41 0.68 23.32
C ILE A 8 -24.14 0.18 24.58
N LEU A 9 -23.76 -1.01 25.06
CA LEU A 9 -24.06 -1.48 26.42
C LEU A 9 -22.75 -1.56 27.22
N SER A 10 -22.61 -0.64 28.17
CA SER A 10 -21.74 -0.78 29.33
C SER A 10 -22.62 -1.21 30.51
N ASN A 11 -22.37 -2.40 31.06
CA ASN A 11 -22.90 -2.86 32.35
C ASN A 11 -21.84 -3.78 32.97
N SER A 12 -21.12 -3.28 33.98
CA SER A 12 -21.31 -3.59 35.39
C SER A 12 -20.70 -4.94 35.80
N SER A 13 -19.52 -4.83 36.41
CA SER A 13 -18.98 -5.64 37.51
C SER A 13 -19.56 -7.04 37.75
N ASN A 14 -18.70 -8.06 37.62
CA ASN A 14 -18.63 -9.14 38.60
C ASN A 14 -17.18 -9.62 38.76
N THR A 15 -16.70 -9.47 39.99
CA THR A 15 -15.43 -9.91 40.54
C THR A 15 -15.47 -11.42 40.79
N LEU A 16 -14.62 -12.19 40.11
CA LEU A 16 -14.17 -13.49 40.60
C LEU A 16 -12.68 -13.63 40.31
N SER A 17 -11.91 -13.59 41.40
CA SER A 17 -10.49 -13.88 41.49
C SER A 17 -10.17 -15.27 40.94
N MET A 18 -9.28 -15.36 39.94
CA MET A 18 -8.46 -16.55 39.72
C MET A 18 -7.09 -16.13 39.17
N THR A 19 -6.14 -16.13 40.11
CA THR A 19 -4.73 -16.53 39.95
C THR A 19 -4.07 -16.35 38.58
N HIS A 20 -3.20 -15.35 38.57
CA HIS A 20 -2.07 -15.10 37.66
C HIS A 20 -1.49 -16.36 37.01
N PHE A 21 -1.87 -16.61 35.76
CA PHE A 21 -0.97 -17.18 34.76
C PHE A 21 -1.02 -16.24 33.57
N ILE A 22 -0.04 -15.34 33.48
CA ILE A 22 0.28 -14.64 32.25
C ILE A 22 1.07 -15.66 31.43
N PRO A 23 0.54 -16.26 30.35
CA PRO A 23 1.43 -16.74 29.31
C PRO A 23 1.97 -15.47 28.66
N SER A 24 3.25 -15.23 28.96
CA SER A 24 4.23 -14.56 28.12
C SER A 24 3.66 -14.19 26.75
N GLY A 25 3.60 -12.89 26.49
CA GLY A 25 2.91 -12.28 25.38
C GLY A 25 2.97 -13.09 24.10
N TYR A 26 1.81 -13.27 23.48
CA TYR A 26 1.72 -13.40 22.04
C TYR A 26 2.26 -12.11 21.44
N SER A 27 3.59 -12.06 21.34
CA SER A 27 4.31 -11.34 20.31
C SER A 27 3.56 -11.67 19.04
N ARG A 28 2.69 -10.75 18.60
CA ARG A 28 2.20 -10.74 17.24
C ARG A 28 3.47 -10.76 16.42
N PHE A 29 3.79 -11.91 15.84
CA PHE A 29 4.84 -12.08 14.85
C PHE A 29 4.44 -11.18 13.67
N PHE A 30 4.65 -9.88 13.83
CA PHE A 30 4.84 -8.99 12.72
C PHE A 30 6.20 -9.41 12.18
N SER A 31 6.18 -10.42 11.31
CA SER A 31 7.28 -10.67 10.39
C SER A 31 7.68 -9.30 9.88
N LYS A 32 8.89 -8.85 10.26
CA LYS A 32 9.47 -7.63 9.71
C LYS A 32 9.29 -7.76 8.21
N SER A 33 8.45 -6.92 7.61
CA SER A 33 8.37 -6.83 6.17
C SER A 33 9.79 -6.53 5.74
N SER A 34 10.43 -7.45 5.02
CA SER A 34 11.76 -7.23 4.49
C SER A 34 11.69 -5.90 3.75
N GLN A 35 12.38 -4.90 4.29
CA GLN A 35 12.54 -3.62 3.61
C GLN A 35 13.46 -3.93 2.44
N TYR A 36 12.87 -4.37 1.34
CA TYR A 36 13.54 -4.50 0.07
C TYR A 36 13.94 -3.09 -0.35
N ILE A 37 15.14 -2.68 0.05
CA ILE A 37 15.88 -1.50 -0.40
C ILE A 37 16.38 -1.76 -1.84
N VAL A 38 15.56 -2.34 -2.70
CA VAL A 38 15.76 -2.10 -4.12
C VAL A 38 15.29 -0.68 -4.30
N LYS A 39 16.20 0.23 -4.65
CA LYS A 39 15.88 1.59 -5.07
C LYS A 39 15.06 1.50 -6.37
N VAL A 40 13.81 1.04 -6.27
CA VAL A 40 12.85 1.13 -7.36
C VAL A 40 12.39 2.58 -7.40
N GLY A 41 12.79 3.27 -8.45
CA GLY A 41 12.29 4.59 -8.76
C GLY A 41 10.79 4.53 -9.11
N ILE A 42 10.12 5.66 -8.95
CA ILE A 42 8.80 5.88 -9.56
C ILE A 42 8.78 5.52 -11.06
N PRO A 43 9.78 5.88 -11.89
CA PRO A 43 9.72 5.56 -13.32
C PRO A 43 9.77 4.04 -13.55
N GLU A 44 10.65 3.33 -12.85
CA GLU A 44 10.77 1.87 -12.95
C GLU A 44 9.50 1.15 -12.49
N PHE A 45 8.87 1.65 -11.42
CA PHE A 45 7.57 1.14 -10.99
C PHE A 45 6.52 1.31 -12.07
N VAL A 46 6.41 2.51 -12.64
CA VAL A 46 5.38 2.82 -13.64
C VAL A 46 5.61 2.04 -14.94
N SER A 47 6.85 1.90 -15.40
CA SER A 47 7.22 1.04 -16.54
C SER A 47 6.88 -0.43 -16.28
N GLY A 48 7.08 -0.92 -15.05
CA GLY A 48 6.68 -2.27 -14.67
C GLY A 48 5.16 -2.48 -14.65
N VAL A 49 4.39 -1.46 -14.28
CA VAL A 49 2.91 -1.52 -14.33
C VAL A 49 2.40 -1.56 -15.78
N GLY A 50 3.04 -0.78 -16.66
CA GLY A 50 2.72 -0.67 -18.07
C GLY A 50 1.33 -0.08 -18.34
N ARG A 51 0.74 -0.43 -19.49
CA ARG A 51 -0.63 -0.04 -19.91
C ARG A 51 -0.85 1.48 -19.98
N GLY A 52 0.16 2.21 -20.45
CA GLY A 52 0.08 3.66 -20.69
C GLY A 52 0.17 4.54 -19.45
N VAL A 53 0.38 3.96 -18.26
CA VAL A 53 0.59 4.74 -17.02
C VAL A 53 1.92 5.53 -17.08
N GLU A 54 2.87 5.10 -17.92
CA GLU A 54 4.18 5.73 -18.20
C GLU A 54 4.08 7.20 -18.59
N THR A 55 3.05 7.58 -19.35
CA THR A 55 2.79 8.97 -19.74
C THR A 55 2.54 9.90 -18.55
N HIS A 56 2.21 9.35 -17.39
CA HIS A 56 1.98 10.08 -16.15
C HIS A 56 3.14 9.97 -15.15
N ALA A 57 4.24 9.27 -15.50
CA ALA A 57 5.40 9.09 -14.63
C ALA A 57 6.04 10.43 -14.25
N ALA A 58 6.28 11.31 -15.22
CA ALA A 58 6.87 12.63 -14.98
C ALA A 58 6.05 13.45 -13.96
N LYS A 59 4.72 13.43 -14.05
CA LYS A 59 3.84 14.14 -13.11
C LYS A 59 3.88 13.52 -11.71
N LEU A 60 4.00 12.21 -11.62
CA LEU A 60 4.13 11.49 -10.35
C LEU A 60 5.47 11.77 -9.68
N GLU A 61 6.55 11.84 -10.46
CA GLU A 61 7.89 12.18 -9.99
C GLU A 61 7.96 13.61 -9.47
N THR A 62 7.44 14.60 -10.21
CA THR A 62 7.47 16.00 -9.78
C THR A 62 6.70 16.23 -8.48
N GLU A 63 5.53 15.59 -8.28
CA GLU A 63 4.68 15.90 -7.13
C GLU A 63 4.86 14.98 -5.92
N ILE A 64 5.25 13.73 -6.15
CA ILE A 64 5.45 12.78 -5.07
C ILE A 64 6.94 12.69 -4.72
N GLY A 65 7.80 12.64 -5.73
CA GLY A 65 9.28 12.57 -5.64
C GLY A 65 9.82 11.27 -5.04
N ASP A 66 9.16 10.75 -4.02
CA ASP A 66 9.56 9.59 -3.26
C ASP A 66 8.64 8.39 -3.54
N PHE A 67 9.26 7.26 -3.86
CA PHE A 67 8.56 6.01 -4.10
C PHE A 67 7.76 5.54 -2.86
N GLN A 68 8.26 5.76 -1.64
CA GLN A 68 7.52 5.38 -0.43
C GLN A 68 6.23 6.18 -0.29
N LYS A 69 6.29 7.49 -0.60
CA LYS A 69 5.09 8.33 -0.65
C LYS A 69 4.12 7.85 -1.71
N LEU A 70 4.58 7.40 -2.88
CA LEU A 70 3.70 6.82 -3.92
C LEU A 70 2.94 5.60 -3.41
N LEU A 71 3.60 4.70 -2.68
CA LEU A 71 2.99 3.49 -2.12
C LEU A 71 1.91 3.76 -1.05
N VAL A 72 2.03 4.87 -0.33
CA VAL A 72 1.09 5.29 0.71
C VAL A 72 0.00 6.23 0.16
N THR A 73 0.20 6.76 -1.05
CA THR A 73 -0.68 7.75 -1.67
C THR A 73 -2.10 7.21 -1.89
N ARG A 74 -3.09 8.10 -1.75
CA ARG A 74 -4.51 7.80 -1.94
C ARG A 74 -5.06 8.44 -3.22
N THR A 75 -6.22 7.96 -3.67
CA THR A 75 -6.87 8.36 -4.94
C THR A 75 -7.07 9.86 -5.09
N LEU A 76 -7.37 10.60 -4.02
CA LEU A 76 -7.60 12.04 -4.08
C LEU A 76 -6.36 12.81 -4.55
N LYS A 77 -5.17 12.44 -4.09
CA LYS A 77 -3.90 13.03 -4.53
C LYS A 77 -3.69 12.76 -6.01
N LEU A 78 -3.85 11.51 -6.45
CA LEU A 78 -3.73 11.14 -7.87
C LEU A 78 -4.78 11.80 -8.78
N LYS A 79 -5.98 12.10 -8.26
CA LYS A 79 -7.02 12.83 -8.99
C LYS A 79 -6.64 14.29 -9.22
N LYS A 80 -6.01 14.94 -8.22
CA LYS A 80 -5.53 16.34 -8.35
C LYS A 80 -4.47 16.46 -9.45
N LEU A 81 -3.67 15.42 -9.68
CA LEU A 81 -2.68 15.33 -10.76
C LEU A 81 -3.28 15.15 -12.16
N GLY A 82 -4.61 15.04 -12.28
CA GLY A 82 -5.29 14.84 -13.56
C GLY A 82 -5.16 13.42 -14.13
N ILE A 83 -4.73 12.43 -13.32
CA ILE A 83 -4.55 11.04 -13.80
C ILE A 83 -5.94 10.39 -14.01
N PRO A 84 -6.24 9.77 -15.16
CA PRO A 84 -7.52 9.11 -15.43
C PRO A 84 -7.84 7.98 -14.43
N CYS A 85 -9.15 7.74 -14.21
CA CYS A 85 -9.62 6.78 -13.20
C CYS A 85 -9.07 5.35 -13.41
N LYS A 86 -8.94 4.91 -14.68
CA LYS A 86 -8.37 3.60 -15.03
C LYS A 86 -6.92 3.48 -14.55
N HIS A 87 -6.09 4.49 -14.82
CA HIS A 87 -4.69 4.50 -14.41
C HIS A 87 -4.54 4.62 -12.88
N ARG A 88 -5.35 5.44 -12.20
CA ARG A 88 -5.33 5.50 -10.72
C ARG A 88 -5.60 4.13 -10.09
N LYS A 89 -6.58 3.38 -10.61
CA LYS A 89 -6.89 2.02 -10.13
C LYS A 89 -5.71 1.06 -10.34
N LEU A 90 -5.03 1.14 -11.48
CA LEU A 90 -3.84 0.33 -11.77
C LEU A 90 -2.71 0.64 -10.80
N ILE A 91 -2.36 1.92 -10.63
CA ILE A 91 -1.29 2.36 -9.71
C ILE A 91 -1.55 1.82 -8.30
N LEU A 92 -2.76 2.02 -7.76
CA LEU A 92 -3.10 1.57 -6.41
C LEU A 92 -3.10 0.04 -6.28
N LYS A 93 -3.57 -0.69 -7.31
CA LYS A 93 -3.55 -2.16 -7.32
C LYS A 93 -2.11 -2.68 -7.26
N PHE A 94 -1.22 -2.14 -8.08
CA PHE A 94 0.18 -2.58 -8.13
C PHE A 94 0.99 -2.11 -6.92
N ALA A 95 0.73 -0.90 -6.40
CA ALA A 95 1.33 -0.42 -5.15
C ALA A 95 0.97 -1.33 -3.97
N HIS A 96 -0.29 -1.80 -3.91
CA HIS A 96 -0.70 -2.76 -2.90
C HIS A 96 -0.02 -4.12 -3.07
N LYS A 97 0.05 -4.65 -4.29
CA LYS A 97 0.79 -5.90 -4.58
C LYS A 97 2.27 -5.80 -4.23
N TYR A 98 2.88 -4.65 -4.48
CA TYR A 98 4.27 -4.36 -4.12
C TYR A 98 4.47 -4.38 -2.60
N ARG A 99 3.57 -3.73 -1.84
CA ARG A 99 3.59 -3.78 -0.36
C ARG A 99 3.45 -5.18 0.19
N LEU A 100 2.69 -6.04 -0.48
CA LEU A 100 2.52 -7.45 -0.11
C LEU A 100 3.67 -8.35 -0.60
N GLY A 101 4.62 -7.82 -1.38
CA GLY A 101 5.72 -8.59 -1.96
C GLY A 101 5.30 -9.54 -3.10
N LEU A 102 4.04 -9.50 -3.55
CA LEU A 102 3.47 -10.40 -4.56
C LEU A 102 3.84 -10.04 -5.99
N TRP A 103 4.34 -8.83 -6.20
CA TRP A 103 4.71 -8.33 -7.52
C TRP A 103 5.88 -7.36 -7.39
N ARG A 104 6.75 -7.37 -8.41
CA ARG A 104 7.88 -6.46 -8.51
C ARG A 104 8.00 -5.93 -9.94
N PRO A 105 8.35 -4.64 -10.10
CA PRO A 105 8.77 -4.14 -11.39
C PRO A 105 10.01 -4.93 -11.80
N ARG A 106 9.93 -5.63 -12.93
CA ARG A 106 11.11 -6.19 -13.57
C ARG A 106 11.70 -5.05 -14.39
N ALA A 107 12.89 -4.58 -14.01
CA ALA A 107 13.69 -3.79 -14.91
C ALA A 107 14.08 -4.75 -16.05
N GLU A 108 13.32 -4.73 -17.15
CA GLU A 108 13.85 -5.27 -18.39
C GLU A 108 15.11 -4.44 -18.68
N PRO A 109 16.32 -5.04 -18.71
CA PRO A 109 17.46 -4.33 -19.27
C PRO A 109 17.06 -3.98 -20.69
N VAL A 110 17.17 -2.69 -21.04
CA VAL A 110 16.93 -2.20 -22.40
C VAL A 110 17.67 -3.14 -23.31
N LYS A 111 16.94 -3.89 -24.16
CA LYS A 111 17.54 -4.82 -25.10
C LYS A 111 18.46 -3.99 -25.99
N SER A 112 19.75 -4.05 -25.72
CA SER A 112 20.80 -3.54 -26.59
C SER A 112 20.78 -4.42 -27.84
N HIS A 113 20.00 -4.00 -28.84
CA HIS A 113 20.15 -4.50 -30.19
C HIS A 113 21.49 -3.98 -30.71
N SER A 114 22.52 -4.84 -30.60
CA SER A 114 23.74 -4.75 -31.41
C SER A 114 23.45 -5.06 -32.87
#